data_AF-A0A418TB08-F1
#
_entry.id   AF-A0A418TB08-F1
#
_cell.length_a   1.000
_cell.length_b   1.000
_cell.length_c   1.000
_cell.angle_alpha   90.00
_cell.angle_beta   90.00
_cell.angle_gamma   90.00
#
_symmetry.space_group_name_H-M   'P 1'
#
loop_
_entity.id
_entity.type
_entity.pdbx_description
1 polymer ?
#
loop_
_entity_poly.entity_id
_entity_poly.type
_entity_poly.pdbx_seq_one_letter_code
_entity_poly.pdbx_strand_id
1 'polypeptide(L)'
;MVRQLRAVLMLFFVLILTACQSSNLSESAPLAKESERSNNGFTNHEADTNPTAIQIQGPMTVSHNPLLAYVGEDIYLDVSMVEGRYFEDWNPGAFMGRNWNGSFQFIIRDAADQIVRQFDIDSSFFQQVNQFFELSFADYNGDGNMDFALGQYGTSNGNFYQLYTIREDYSIERLVIAGRQELFASGGSRNAIELQIWGDHGFELDYYDNSEGKTFTNRYIWEKANNQFRLLETSEK
;
A
#
# COMPACT_ATOMS: atom_id res chain seq x y z
N MET A 1 0.73 54.72 -0.29
CA MET A 1 -0.03 55.50 -1.29
C MET A 1 -0.23 54.59 -2.51
N VAL A 2 -1.48 54.40 -2.96
CA VAL A 2 -1.95 53.65 -4.17
C VAL A 2 -1.97 52.11 -4.04
N ARG A 3 -3.09 51.48 -3.61
CA ARG A 3 -4.29 50.94 -4.35
C ARG A 3 -4.05 49.55 -4.98
N GLN A 4 -4.58 48.44 -4.44
CA GLN A 4 -5.93 47.85 -4.63
C GLN A 4 -6.31 47.56 -6.09
N LEU A 5 -6.46 46.27 -6.47
CA LEU A 5 -7.58 45.79 -7.29
C LEU A 5 -7.77 44.25 -7.21
N ARG A 6 -9.03 43.84 -7.06
CA ARG A 6 -9.61 42.48 -7.02
C ARG A 6 -10.17 42.07 -8.39
N ALA A 7 -10.24 40.77 -8.69
CA ALA A 7 -11.29 40.06 -9.47
C ALA A 7 -10.83 38.59 -9.63
N VAL A 8 -11.42 37.54 -9.01
CA VAL A 8 -12.74 36.88 -9.17
C VAL A 8 -13.08 36.49 -10.61
N LEU A 9 -13.00 35.19 -10.93
CA LEU A 9 -13.78 34.56 -11.97
C LEU A 9 -14.05 33.09 -11.60
N MET A 10 -15.19 32.82 -10.95
CA MET A 10 -15.83 31.51 -10.94
C MET A 10 -16.81 31.48 -12.11
N LEU A 11 -16.71 30.49 -13.00
CA LEU A 11 -17.71 30.25 -14.03
C LEU A 11 -18.32 28.85 -13.82
N PHE A 12 -19.58 28.86 -13.42
CA PHE A 12 -20.50 27.73 -13.45
C PHE A 12 -20.76 27.30 -14.89
N PHE A 13 -20.78 25.99 -15.16
CA PHE A 13 -21.52 25.41 -16.29
C PHE A 13 -22.37 24.25 -15.79
N VAL A 14 -23.67 24.41 -15.96
CA VAL A 14 -24.75 23.45 -15.67
C VAL A 14 -25.55 23.32 -16.97
N LEU A 15 -26.30 22.19 -17.12
CA LEU A 15 -27.44 21.97 -18.03
C LEU A 15 -27.04 21.53 -19.47
N ILE A 16 -27.55 20.47 -20.13
CA ILE A 16 -28.89 19.85 -20.22
C ILE A 16 -28.83 18.38 -20.74
N LEU A 17 -29.82 17.59 -20.32
CA LEU A 17 -30.28 16.26 -20.80
C LEU A 17 -30.70 16.21 -22.29
N THR A 18 -30.53 15.07 -22.96
CA THR A 18 -31.59 14.51 -23.81
C THR A 18 -31.42 13.01 -24.08
N ALA A 19 -32.56 12.34 -24.01
CA ALA A 19 -32.80 10.92 -24.25
C ALA A 19 -32.87 10.57 -25.74
N CYS A 20 -32.74 9.28 -26.05
CA CYS A 20 -33.57 8.62 -27.07
C CYS A 20 -33.65 7.11 -26.78
N GLN A 21 -34.88 6.66 -26.52
CA GLN A 21 -35.30 5.26 -26.60
C GLN A 21 -35.46 4.86 -28.08
N SER A 22 -35.25 3.58 -28.39
CA SER A 22 -35.96 2.92 -29.48
C SER A 22 -36.34 1.50 -29.10
N SER A 23 -37.65 1.27 -29.19
CA SER A 23 -38.41 0.04 -29.07
C SER A 23 -37.98 -1.07 -30.03
N ASN A 24 -38.25 -2.33 -29.67
CA ASN A 24 -39.11 -3.19 -30.47
C ASN A 24 -39.65 -4.38 -29.66
N LEU A 25 -40.99 -4.45 -29.65
CA LEU A 25 -41.81 -5.58 -29.25
C LEU A 25 -41.74 -6.69 -30.31
N SER A 26 -41.79 -7.95 -29.87
CA SER A 26 -42.45 -9.03 -30.62
C SER A 26 -43.00 -10.04 -29.63
N GLU A 27 -44.32 -10.07 -29.59
CA GLU A 27 -45.21 -10.91 -28.81
C GLU A 27 -45.48 -12.22 -29.56
N SER A 28 -45.51 -13.35 -28.86
CA SER A 28 -46.48 -14.44 -29.12
C SER A 28 -46.38 -15.54 -28.06
N ALA A 29 -47.52 -15.80 -27.42
CA ALA A 29 -47.87 -17.04 -26.69
C ALA A 29 -48.93 -17.79 -27.56
N PRO A 30 -49.34 -19.06 -27.33
CA PRO A 30 -49.78 -19.59 -26.01
C PRO A 30 -49.47 -21.08 -25.69
N LEU A 31 -49.83 -21.44 -24.44
CA LEU A 31 -49.82 -22.73 -23.73
C LEU A 31 -50.50 -23.92 -24.45
N ALA A 32 -50.00 -25.15 -24.20
CA ALA A 32 -50.71 -26.21 -23.43
C ALA A 32 -49.83 -27.45 -23.13
N LYS A 33 -50.15 -28.12 -22.01
CA LYS A 33 -49.60 -29.34 -21.35
C LYS A 33 -49.61 -30.59 -22.26
N GLU A 34 -48.95 -31.72 -22.03
CA GLU A 34 -48.66 -32.48 -20.80
C GLU A 34 -47.73 -33.69 -21.12
N SER A 35 -47.07 -34.24 -20.08
CA SER A 35 -46.77 -35.68 -19.89
C SER A 35 -45.43 -36.30 -20.37
N GLU A 36 -44.70 -36.78 -19.35
CA GLU A 36 -43.98 -38.06 -19.21
C GLU A 36 -42.47 -38.23 -19.53
N ARG A 37 -41.81 -38.72 -18.46
CA ARG A 37 -40.67 -39.66 -18.38
C ARG A 37 -39.22 -39.17 -18.51
N SER A 38 -38.60 -39.10 -17.33
CA SER A 38 -37.51 -39.97 -16.85
C SER A 38 -36.13 -39.94 -17.53
N ASN A 39 -35.13 -39.81 -16.65
CA ASN A 39 -33.69 -40.03 -16.79
C ASN A 39 -32.89 -38.92 -17.48
N ASN A 40 -32.07 -38.21 -16.70
CA ASN A 40 -30.60 -38.35 -16.80
C ASN A 40 -29.88 -37.66 -15.63
N GLY A 41 -28.69 -38.19 -15.33
CA GLY A 41 -27.92 -37.98 -14.11
C GLY A 41 -27.53 -36.55 -13.79
N PHE A 42 -27.58 -36.23 -12.51
CA PHE A 42 -26.98 -35.05 -11.91
C PHE A 42 -25.48 -35.31 -11.73
N THR A 43 -24.69 -35.00 -12.77
CA THR A 43 -23.30 -34.60 -12.62
C THR A 43 -23.28 -33.08 -12.63
N ASN A 44 -23.39 -32.44 -11.46
CA ASN A 44 -23.09 -31.01 -11.38
C ASN A 44 -21.59 -30.85 -11.15
N HIS A 45 -20.87 -30.90 -12.28
CA HIS A 45 -19.70 -30.05 -12.47
C HIS A 45 -20.22 -28.63 -12.70
N GLU A 46 -20.22 -27.80 -11.67
CA GLU A 46 -20.17 -26.35 -11.82
C GLU A 46 -19.04 -25.86 -10.92
N ALA A 47 -17.82 -26.02 -11.43
CA ALA A 47 -16.73 -25.11 -11.07
C ALA A 47 -17.13 -23.77 -11.68
N ASP A 48 -17.85 -22.97 -10.91
CA ASP A 48 -18.30 -21.65 -11.33
C ASP A 48 -17.07 -20.81 -11.67
N THR A 49 -17.02 -20.44 -12.93
CA THR A 49 -15.92 -19.80 -13.63
C THR A 49 -15.80 -18.37 -13.13
N ASN A 50 -14.91 -18.16 -12.16
CA ASN A 50 -14.53 -16.81 -11.75
C ASN A 50 -13.99 -16.06 -12.99
N PRO A 51 -14.56 -14.91 -13.35
CA PRO A 51 -14.31 -14.26 -14.64
C PRO A 51 -12.85 -13.84 -14.73
N THR A 52 -12.28 -14.06 -15.92
CA THR A 52 -10.91 -13.79 -16.35
C THR A 52 -10.20 -12.69 -15.54
N ALA A 53 -9.31 -13.11 -14.64
CA ALA A 53 -8.35 -12.21 -14.00
C ALA A 53 -7.56 -11.49 -15.09
N ILE A 54 -7.64 -10.15 -15.12
CA ILE A 54 -6.78 -9.32 -15.96
C ILE A 54 -5.34 -9.55 -15.47
N GLN A 55 -4.50 -10.15 -16.31
CA GLN A 55 -3.09 -10.36 -16.01
C GLN A 55 -2.26 -9.38 -16.83
N ILE A 56 -1.64 -8.44 -16.13
CA ILE A 56 -0.66 -7.52 -16.72
C ILE A 56 0.73 -8.01 -16.28
N GLN A 57 1.65 -8.08 -17.26
CA GLN A 57 3.06 -8.38 -17.03
C GLN A 57 3.86 -7.12 -17.39
N GLY A 58 4.67 -6.65 -16.47
CA GLY A 58 5.50 -5.47 -16.67
C GLY A 58 5.74 -4.71 -15.36
N PRO A 59 6.67 -3.75 -15.37
CA PRO A 59 6.95 -2.94 -14.21
C PRO A 59 5.73 -2.08 -13.85
N MET A 60 5.44 -1.98 -12.57
CA MET A 60 4.32 -1.19 -12.05
C MET A 60 4.73 -0.47 -10.78
N THR A 61 4.66 0.87 -10.79
CA THR A 61 4.85 1.68 -9.59
C THR A 61 3.59 1.61 -8.72
N VAL A 62 3.76 1.14 -7.48
CA VAL A 62 2.70 1.00 -6.47
C VAL A 62 2.78 2.06 -5.38
N SER A 63 3.90 2.78 -5.29
CA SER A 63 4.09 3.94 -4.43
C SER A 63 5.02 4.93 -5.12
N HIS A 64 4.69 6.22 -5.09
CA HIS A 64 5.46 7.29 -5.72
C HIS A 64 5.56 8.46 -4.74
N ASN A 65 6.78 8.78 -4.30
CA ASN A 65 7.00 9.66 -3.15
C ASN A 65 7.97 10.79 -3.50
N PRO A 66 7.51 12.06 -3.60
CA PRO A 66 8.41 13.18 -3.81
C PRO A 66 9.27 13.42 -2.57
N LEU A 67 10.58 13.58 -2.76
CA LEU A 67 11.53 13.79 -1.67
C LEU A 67 11.97 15.25 -1.49
N LEU A 68 11.51 16.18 -2.34
CA LEU A 68 11.90 17.59 -2.31
C LEU A 68 11.80 18.23 -0.91
N ALA A 69 10.75 17.92 -0.16
CA ALA A 69 10.53 18.46 1.18
C ALA A 69 11.56 17.97 2.22
N TYR A 70 12.27 16.87 1.92
CA TYR A 70 13.14 16.18 2.86
C TYR A 70 14.62 16.30 2.49
N VAL A 71 14.95 16.18 1.20
CA VAL A 71 16.34 16.21 0.71
C VAL A 71 16.69 17.49 -0.06
N GLY A 72 15.71 18.37 -0.31
CA GLY A 72 15.93 19.65 -1.00
C GLY A 72 16.12 19.54 -2.52
N GLU A 73 16.04 18.34 -3.07
CA GLU A 73 16.15 18.06 -4.51
C GLU A 73 14.86 17.47 -5.07
N ASP A 74 14.54 17.81 -6.32
CA ASP A 74 13.35 17.30 -7.03
C ASP A 74 13.62 15.87 -7.53
N ILE A 75 13.58 14.93 -6.59
CA ILE A 75 13.74 13.50 -6.80
C ILE A 75 12.58 12.73 -6.16
N TYR A 76 12.41 11.48 -6.58
CA TYR A 76 11.30 10.62 -6.17
C TYR A 76 11.82 9.27 -5.68
N LEU A 77 11.20 8.73 -4.63
CA LEU A 77 11.31 7.32 -4.26
C LEU A 77 10.04 6.58 -4.71
N ASP A 78 10.23 5.66 -5.63
CA ASP A 78 9.19 4.72 -6.07
C ASP A 78 9.36 3.36 -5.38
N VAL A 79 8.24 2.72 -5.08
CA VAL A 79 8.17 1.26 -4.90
C VAL A 79 7.55 0.67 -6.15
N SER A 80 8.30 -0.13 -6.89
CA SER A 80 7.85 -0.69 -8.17
C SER A 80 7.94 -2.21 -8.18
N MET A 81 6.87 -2.88 -8.57
CA MET A 81 6.91 -4.29 -8.96
C MET A 81 7.69 -4.35 -10.28
N VAL A 82 8.76 -5.13 -10.37
CA VAL A 82 9.58 -5.25 -11.59
C VAL A 82 9.38 -6.57 -12.32
N GLU A 83 8.95 -7.59 -11.58
CA GLU A 83 8.56 -8.90 -12.09
C GLU A 83 7.36 -9.37 -11.29
N GLY A 84 6.34 -9.92 -11.95
CA GLY A 84 5.16 -10.39 -11.26
C GLY A 84 3.90 -10.29 -12.10
N ARG A 85 2.77 -10.24 -11.40
CA ARG A 85 1.45 -10.15 -12.01
C ARG A 85 0.53 -9.19 -11.26
N TYR A 86 -0.29 -8.51 -12.04
CA TYR A 86 -1.55 -7.95 -11.56
C TYR A 86 -2.67 -8.99 -11.65
N PHE A 87 -3.59 -8.97 -10.70
CA PHE A 87 -4.88 -9.66 -10.77
C PHE A 87 -5.90 -8.99 -9.83
N GLU A 88 -7.18 -9.33 -9.99
CA GLU A 88 -8.23 -8.89 -9.08
C GLU A 88 -8.91 -10.11 -8.45
N ASP A 89 -9.14 -10.05 -7.14
CA ASP A 89 -9.88 -11.05 -6.38
C ASP A 89 -10.96 -10.36 -5.55
N TRP A 90 -12.23 -10.56 -5.92
CA TRP A 90 -13.35 -9.92 -5.24
C TRP A 90 -13.99 -10.80 -4.16
N ASN A 91 -13.35 -11.93 -3.81
CA ASN A 91 -13.79 -12.74 -2.69
C ASN A 91 -13.50 -12.02 -1.36
N PRO A 92 -14.43 -12.05 -0.38
CA PRO A 92 -14.20 -11.44 0.93
C PRO A 92 -12.94 -11.97 1.60
N GLY A 93 -12.02 -11.08 1.95
CA GLY A 93 -10.77 -11.45 2.60
C GLY A 93 -9.81 -10.27 2.71
N ALA A 94 -8.65 -10.50 3.36
CA ALA A 94 -7.64 -9.46 3.51
C ALA A 94 -7.19 -8.93 2.13
N PHE A 95 -7.03 -9.79 1.14
CA PHE A 95 -6.53 -9.40 -0.19
C PHE A 95 -7.64 -9.14 -1.21
N MET A 96 -8.86 -8.82 -0.76
CA MET A 96 -9.94 -8.44 -1.67
C MET A 96 -9.56 -7.17 -2.48
N GLY A 97 -9.90 -7.19 -3.76
CA GLY A 97 -9.68 -6.13 -4.73
C GLY A 97 -8.49 -6.39 -5.64
N ARG A 98 -7.78 -5.32 -5.98
CA ARG A 98 -6.60 -5.31 -6.85
C ARG A 98 -5.42 -5.93 -6.13
N ASN A 99 -4.60 -6.69 -6.84
CA ASN A 99 -3.42 -7.33 -6.28
C ASN A 99 -2.26 -7.25 -7.25
N TRP A 100 -1.13 -6.77 -6.76
CA TRP A 100 0.17 -6.85 -7.42
C TRP A 100 1.02 -7.82 -6.61
N ASN A 101 1.48 -8.90 -7.24
CA ASN A 101 2.27 -9.93 -6.59
C ASN A 101 3.50 -10.26 -7.42
N GLY A 102 4.67 -10.23 -6.77
CA GLY A 102 5.94 -10.45 -7.44
C GLY A 102 7.13 -9.85 -6.69
N SER A 103 8.19 -9.54 -7.43
CA SER A 103 9.42 -8.92 -6.95
C SER A 103 9.32 -7.41 -7.04
N PHE A 104 9.69 -6.70 -5.97
CA PHE A 104 9.64 -5.26 -5.89
C PHE A 104 11.02 -4.65 -5.69
N GLN A 105 11.18 -3.41 -6.16
CA GLN A 105 12.37 -2.61 -5.99
C GLN A 105 12.01 -1.23 -5.45
N PHE A 106 12.93 -0.65 -4.67
CA PHE A 106 13.00 0.79 -4.50
C PHE A 106 13.69 1.39 -5.73
N ILE A 107 13.11 2.43 -6.32
CA ILE A 107 13.69 3.13 -7.47
C ILE A 107 13.75 4.62 -7.14
N ILE A 108 14.95 5.19 -7.15
CA ILE A 108 15.14 6.65 -7.04
C ILE A 108 15.19 7.23 -8.44
N ARG A 109 14.37 8.26 -8.69
CA ARG A 109 14.29 8.95 -9.98
C ARG A 109 14.51 10.45 -9.82
N ASP A 110 15.09 11.06 -10.86
CA ASP A 110 15.18 12.52 -10.96
C ASP A 110 13.90 13.14 -11.56
N ALA A 111 13.85 14.47 -11.61
CA ALA A 111 12.76 15.22 -12.22
C ALA A 111 12.52 14.94 -13.72
N ALA A 112 13.48 14.31 -14.41
CA ALA A 112 13.37 13.89 -15.81
C ALA A 112 12.99 12.40 -15.95
N ASP A 113 12.51 11.78 -14.86
CA ASP A 113 12.11 10.38 -14.77
C ASP A 113 13.26 9.38 -15.05
N GLN A 114 14.53 9.84 -14.97
CA GLN A 114 15.69 8.97 -15.12
C GLN A 114 15.98 8.25 -13.81
N ILE A 115 16.32 6.96 -13.91
CA ILE A 115 16.70 6.15 -12.75
C ILE A 115 18.08 6.57 -12.26
N VAL A 116 18.14 7.05 -11.02
CA VAL A 116 19.37 7.44 -10.32
C VAL A 116 19.95 6.25 -9.53
N ARG A 117 19.08 5.49 -8.86
CA ARG A 117 19.41 4.28 -8.09
C ARG A 117 18.25 3.28 -8.12
N GLN A 118 18.58 2.01 -7.90
CA GLN A 118 17.61 0.93 -7.75
C GLN A 118 18.12 -0.08 -6.70
N PHE A 119 17.22 -0.58 -5.86
CA PHE A 119 17.53 -1.54 -4.80
C PHE A 119 16.46 -2.62 -4.75
N ASP A 120 16.88 -3.88 -4.70
CA ASP A 120 15.96 -5.00 -4.48
C ASP A 120 15.36 -4.93 -3.07
N ILE A 121 14.04 -5.10 -2.98
CA ILE A 121 13.36 -5.30 -1.71
C ILE A 121 13.37 -6.81 -1.42
N ASP A 122 13.63 -7.18 -0.17
CA ASP A 122 13.63 -8.58 0.26
C ASP A 122 12.29 -9.25 -0.07
N SER A 123 12.33 -10.16 -1.05
CA SER A 123 11.15 -10.85 -1.56
C SER A 123 10.56 -11.84 -0.56
N SER A 124 11.29 -12.21 0.50
CA SER A 124 10.73 -12.98 1.60
C SER A 124 9.84 -12.13 2.52
N PHE A 125 10.00 -10.80 2.49
CA PHE A 125 9.22 -9.86 3.28
C PHE A 125 8.10 -9.19 2.47
N PHE A 126 8.43 -8.61 1.31
CA PHE A 126 7.49 -7.78 0.55
C PHE A 126 7.24 -8.38 -0.84
N GLN A 127 6.07 -8.99 -0.98
CA GLN A 127 5.71 -9.77 -2.18
C GLN A 127 4.32 -9.47 -2.70
N GLN A 128 3.48 -8.74 -1.96
CA GLN A 128 2.12 -8.46 -2.37
C GLN A 128 1.60 -7.12 -1.84
N VAL A 129 1.07 -6.34 -2.76
CA VAL A 129 0.41 -5.05 -2.50
C VAL A 129 -0.99 -5.11 -3.07
N ASN A 130 -1.97 -4.57 -2.35
CA ASN A 130 -3.36 -4.56 -2.82
C ASN A 130 -3.98 -3.16 -2.95
N GLN A 131 -3.16 -2.12 -2.73
CA GLN A 131 -3.54 -0.72 -2.86
C GLN A 131 -2.31 0.13 -3.15
N PHE A 132 -2.48 1.23 -3.85
CA PHE A 132 -1.44 2.26 -3.89
C PHE A 132 -1.23 2.87 -2.50
N PHE A 133 0.00 3.26 -2.19
CA PHE A 133 0.34 3.82 -0.89
C PHE A 133 1.42 4.90 -1.01
N GLU A 134 1.52 5.72 0.02
CA GLU A 134 2.57 6.72 0.20
C GLU A 134 3.36 6.37 1.45
N LEU A 135 4.68 6.53 1.36
CA LEU A 135 5.60 6.35 2.47
C LEU A 135 5.62 7.60 3.35
N SER A 136 5.90 7.39 4.64
CA SER A 136 6.12 8.45 5.61
C SER A 136 7.61 8.52 5.94
N PHE A 137 8.15 9.74 6.03
CA PHE A 137 9.58 9.99 6.19
C PHE A 137 9.85 10.83 7.43
N ALA A 138 10.85 10.44 8.21
CA ALA A 138 11.41 11.22 9.31
C ALA A 138 12.81 10.70 9.65
N ASP A 139 13.64 11.49 10.32
CA ASP A 139 14.93 11.04 10.86
C ASP A 139 14.70 10.39 12.24
N TYR A 140 14.55 9.06 12.28
CA TYR A 140 14.22 8.34 13.52
C TYR A 140 15.47 8.03 14.35
N ASN A 141 16.63 7.88 13.72
CA ASN A 141 17.88 7.57 14.41
C ASN A 141 18.71 8.83 14.75
N GLY A 142 18.30 10.00 14.25
CA GLY A 142 18.93 11.31 14.43
C GLY A 142 20.31 11.40 13.78
N ASP A 143 20.51 10.73 12.64
CA ASP A 143 21.75 10.76 11.86
C ASP A 143 21.72 11.75 10.69
N GLY A 144 20.59 12.46 10.50
CA GLY A 144 20.35 13.43 9.45
C GLY A 144 19.83 12.83 8.14
N ASN A 145 19.82 11.50 8.00
CA ASN A 145 19.21 10.82 6.86
C ASN A 145 17.72 10.60 7.09
N MET A 146 16.97 10.45 6.00
CA MET A 146 15.54 10.19 6.08
C MET A 146 15.28 8.70 6.22
N ASP A 147 14.52 8.35 7.25
CA ASP A 147 14.08 6.99 7.50
C ASP A 147 12.61 6.82 7.11
N PHE A 148 12.24 5.61 6.71
CA PHE A 148 10.88 5.25 6.36
C PHE A 148 10.59 3.77 6.63
N ALA A 149 9.33 3.46 6.90
CA ALA A 149 8.88 2.09 7.17
C ALA A 149 8.10 1.53 5.98
N LEU A 150 8.55 0.38 5.46
CA LEU A 150 7.82 -0.40 4.46
C LEU A 150 7.08 -1.54 5.15
N GLY A 151 5.77 -1.61 4.91
CA GLY A 151 4.89 -2.59 5.55
C GLY A 151 4.48 -3.75 4.66
N GLN A 152 4.17 -4.89 5.28
CA GLN A 152 3.44 -5.99 4.68
C GLN A 152 2.31 -6.41 5.62
N TYR A 153 1.16 -6.78 5.06
CA TYR A 153 0.06 -7.35 5.83
C TYR A 153 0.56 -8.53 6.68
N GLY A 154 0.33 -8.46 8.00
CA GLY A 154 0.69 -9.51 8.93
C GLY A 154 -0.53 -10.34 9.31
N THR A 155 -1.46 -9.72 10.04
CA THR A 155 -2.69 -10.36 10.52
C THR A 155 -3.85 -9.36 10.48
N SER A 156 -5.05 -9.80 10.81
CA SER A 156 -6.19 -8.88 11.02
C SER A 156 -5.94 -7.88 12.16
N ASN A 157 -4.93 -8.12 12.99
CA ASN A 157 -4.58 -7.30 14.14
C ASN A 157 -3.48 -6.27 13.85
N GLY A 158 -2.81 -6.33 12.70
CA GLY A 158 -1.71 -5.43 12.40
C GLY A 158 -0.81 -5.89 11.26
N ASN A 159 0.18 -5.06 10.97
CA ASN A 159 1.11 -5.26 9.87
C ASN A 159 2.54 -5.39 10.40
N PHE A 160 3.37 -6.06 9.61
CA PHE A 160 4.81 -6.13 9.85
C PHE A 160 5.50 -5.01 9.06
N TYR A 161 6.51 -4.39 9.65
CA TYR A 161 7.27 -3.32 9.00
C TYR A 161 8.76 -3.55 9.11
N GLN A 162 9.48 -3.26 8.03
CA GLN A 162 10.92 -3.10 8.02
C GLN A 162 11.26 -1.61 7.87
N LEU A 163 12.28 -1.17 8.58
CA LEU A 163 12.72 0.23 8.57
C LEU A 163 13.92 0.40 7.65
N TYR A 164 13.92 1.48 6.89
CA TYR A 164 14.94 1.81 5.90
C TYR A 164 15.39 3.25 6.08
N THR A 165 16.59 3.57 5.58
CA THR A 165 17.15 4.92 5.56
C THR A 165 17.63 5.25 4.15
N ILE A 166 17.47 6.51 3.73
CA ILE A 166 17.96 7.06 2.46
C ILE A 166 19.18 7.92 2.77
N ARG A 167 20.36 7.48 2.32
CA ARG A 167 21.63 8.20 2.50
C ARG A 167 21.75 9.38 1.54
N GLU A 168 22.70 10.27 1.83
CA GLU A 168 23.05 11.42 0.99
C GLU A 168 23.39 11.04 -0.46
N ASP A 169 23.96 9.86 -0.71
CA ASP A 169 24.26 9.34 -2.06
C ASP A 169 23.10 8.59 -2.72
N TYR A 170 21.91 8.70 -2.13
CA TYR A 170 20.67 8.00 -2.45
C TYR A 170 20.73 6.48 -2.32
N SER A 171 21.73 5.95 -1.60
CA SER A 171 21.69 4.55 -1.19
C SER A 171 20.58 4.30 -0.17
N ILE A 172 19.91 3.15 -0.29
CA ILE A 172 18.89 2.72 0.64
C ILE A 172 19.41 1.52 1.42
N GLU A 173 19.39 1.64 2.74
CA GLU A 173 19.82 0.59 3.65
C GLU A 173 18.71 0.25 4.64
N ARG A 174 18.62 -1.01 5.02
CA ARG A 174 17.72 -1.44 6.10
C ARG A 174 18.33 -1.07 7.45
N LEU A 175 17.55 -0.41 8.29
CA LEU A 175 17.90 -0.17 9.69
C LEU A 175 17.57 -1.40 10.54
N VAL A 176 18.57 -1.85 11.31
CA VAL A 176 18.48 -3.06 12.12
C VAL A 176 17.70 -2.79 13.40
N ILE A 177 16.91 -3.79 13.83
CA ILE A 177 16.19 -3.75 15.11
C ILE A 177 16.65 -4.95 15.94
N ALA A 178 17.22 -4.66 17.11
CA ALA A 178 17.86 -5.65 17.96
C ALA A 178 16.89 -6.80 18.31
N GLY A 179 17.31 -8.02 18.00
CA GLY A 179 16.60 -9.24 18.36
C GLY A 179 15.30 -9.50 17.58
N ARG A 180 15.03 -8.76 16.49
CA ARG A 180 13.86 -9.00 15.62
C ARG A 180 14.13 -8.63 14.18
N GLN A 181 13.41 -9.28 13.27
CA GLN A 181 13.46 -8.92 11.85
C GLN A 181 12.54 -7.74 11.54
N GLU A 182 11.34 -7.72 12.13
CA GLU A 182 10.32 -6.71 11.81
C GLU A 182 9.74 -6.05 13.07
N LEU A 183 9.17 -4.87 12.87
CA LEU A 183 8.23 -4.25 13.78
C LEU A 183 6.84 -4.83 13.53
N PHE A 184 6.02 -4.92 14.58
CA PHE A 184 4.59 -5.20 14.44
C PHE A 184 3.81 -4.02 15.01
N ALA A 185 2.89 -3.46 14.22
CA ALA A 185 2.02 -2.38 14.65
C ALA A 185 0.57 -2.65 14.25
N SER A 186 -0.36 -2.29 15.14
CA SER A 186 -1.80 -2.33 14.85
C SER A 186 -2.30 -1.05 14.18
N GLY A 187 -1.48 0.00 14.15
CA GLY A 187 -1.73 1.23 13.40
C GLY A 187 -1.08 1.25 12.01
N GLY A 188 -1.24 2.38 11.33
CA GLY A 188 -0.72 2.62 9.99
C GLY A 188 -1.55 1.97 8.87
N SER A 189 -1.04 2.06 7.65
CA SER A 189 -1.56 1.34 6.50
C SER A 189 -0.80 0.02 6.32
N ARG A 190 -1.30 -0.89 5.48
CA ARG A 190 -0.62 -2.17 5.22
C ARG A 190 0.82 -2.06 4.77
N ASN A 191 1.14 -1.00 4.04
CA ASN A 191 2.42 -0.87 3.34
C ASN A 191 3.26 0.32 3.81
N ALA A 192 2.72 1.18 4.66
CA ALA A 192 3.40 2.34 5.20
C ALA A 192 2.84 2.73 6.56
N ILE A 193 3.72 3.22 7.44
CA ILE A 193 3.36 3.77 8.74
C ILE A 193 4.25 4.97 9.04
N GLU A 194 3.65 6.03 9.55
CA GLU A 194 4.36 7.11 10.23
C GLU A 194 4.62 6.66 11.67
N LEU A 195 5.88 6.47 12.03
CA LEU A 195 6.28 6.22 13.41
C LEU A 195 6.35 7.55 14.15
N GLN A 196 5.90 7.56 15.41
CA GLN A 196 5.92 8.78 16.21
C GLN A 196 7.32 8.97 16.79
N ILE A 197 7.98 10.10 16.50
CA ILE A 197 9.31 10.43 17.05
C ILE A 197 9.25 10.43 18.58
N TRP A 198 10.26 9.82 19.20
CA TRP A 198 10.39 9.74 20.65
C TRP A 198 11.83 10.03 21.09
N GLY A 199 12.00 11.12 21.84
CA GLY A 199 13.33 11.62 22.21
C GLY A 199 14.13 12.12 21.01
N ASP A 200 15.45 12.17 21.16
CA ASP A 200 16.35 12.69 20.10
C ASP A 200 16.70 11.63 19.05
N HIS A 201 16.59 10.35 19.40
CA HIS A 201 17.09 9.23 18.59
C HIS A 201 16.20 7.99 18.77
N GLY A 202 14.90 8.14 18.55
CA GLY A 202 13.95 7.06 18.80
C GLY A 202 12.57 7.30 18.22
N PHE A 203 11.75 6.26 18.32
CA PHE A 203 10.36 6.30 17.90
C PHE A 203 9.49 5.39 18.78
N GLU A 204 8.19 5.63 18.73
CA GLU A 204 7.18 4.78 19.33
C GLU A 204 6.15 4.31 18.32
N LEU A 205 5.59 3.12 18.58
CA LEU A 205 4.51 2.54 17.81
C LEU A 205 3.59 1.72 18.71
N ASP A 206 2.32 1.66 18.32
CA ASP A 206 1.28 0.96 19.06
C ASP A 206 0.95 -0.39 18.44
N TYR A 207 0.68 -1.38 19.30
CA TYR A 207 0.08 -2.65 18.91
C TYR A 207 -0.99 -3.09 19.91
N TYR A 208 -2.01 -3.79 19.42
CA TYR A 208 -3.05 -4.39 20.23
C TYR A 208 -2.68 -5.83 20.59
N ASP A 209 -2.78 -6.21 21.85
CA ASP A 209 -2.63 -7.58 22.31
C ASP A 209 -4.02 -8.20 22.54
N ASN A 210 -4.37 -9.18 21.71
CA ASN A 210 -5.67 -9.87 21.80
C ASN A 210 -5.78 -10.76 23.06
N SER A 211 -4.67 -11.23 23.63
CA SER A 211 -4.69 -12.06 24.82
C SER A 211 -4.99 -11.25 26.08
N GLU A 212 -4.57 -9.98 26.10
CA GLU A 212 -4.85 -9.04 27.20
C GLU A 212 -6.05 -8.11 26.92
N GLY A 213 -6.47 -8.01 25.67
CA GLY A 213 -7.56 -7.13 25.24
C GLY A 213 -7.20 -5.64 25.28
N LYS A 214 -5.91 -5.31 25.17
CA LYS A 214 -5.34 -3.97 25.45
C LYS A 214 -4.39 -3.50 24.36
N THR A 215 -4.18 -2.19 24.29
CA THR A 215 -3.16 -1.57 23.41
C THR A 215 -1.90 -1.28 24.21
N PHE A 216 -0.76 -1.58 23.61
CA PHE A 216 0.57 -1.33 24.15
C PHE A 216 1.35 -0.43 23.21
N THR A 217 2.18 0.43 23.77
CA THR A 217 3.15 1.25 23.07
C THR A 217 4.54 0.64 23.26
N ASN A 218 5.21 0.33 22.16
CA ASN A 218 6.63 -0.02 22.16
C ASN A 218 7.46 1.22 21.86
N ARG A 219 8.48 1.49 22.69
CA ARG A 219 9.44 2.58 22.48
C ARG A 219 10.80 2.04 22.10
N TYR A 220 11.34 2.52 20.99
CA TYR A 220 12.64 2.14 20.46
C TYR A 220 13.60 3.31 20.54
N ILE A 221 14.85 3.01 20.88
CA ILE A 221 15.94 3.98 20.90
C ILE A 221 17.10 3.47 20.06
N TRP A 222 17.75 4.38 19.34
CA TRP A 222 18.94 4.09 18.55
C TRP A 222 20.15 3.83 19.44
N GLU A 223 20.78 2.69 19.26
CA GLU A 223 21.99 2.26 19.95
C GLU A 223 23.20 2.45 19.03
N LYS A 224 23.78 3.66 19.03
CA LYS A 224 24.91 4.05 18.15
C LYS A 224 26.07 3.06 18.17
N ALA A 225 26.37 2.44 19.33
CA ALA A 225 27.46 1.48 19.47
C ALA A 225 27.28 0.22 18.59
N ASN A 226 26.04 -0.16 18.32
CA ASN A 226 25.68 -1.38 17.58
C ASN A 226 24.97 -1.09 16.25
N ASN A 227 24.78 0.18 15.90
CA ASN A 227 24.11 0.62 14.66
C ASN A 227 22.71 -0.02 14.46
N GLN A 228 21.91 -0.02 15.52
CA GLN A 228 20.58 -0.65 15.53
C GLN A 228 19.62 0.08 16.48
N PHE A 229 18.32 -0.04 16.23
CA PHE A 229 17.30 0.28 17.24
C PHE A 229 17.19 -0.84 18.25
N ARG A 230 17.03 -0.50 19.53
CA ARG A 230 16.72 -1.45 20.60
C ARG A 230 15.38 -1.08 21.23
N LEU A 231 14.54 -2.09 21.48
CA LEU A 231 13.35 -1.89 22.30
C LEU A 231 13.79 -1.46 23.71
N LEU A 232 13.36 -0.27 24.12
CA LEU A 232 13.64 0.26 25.43
C LEU A 232 12.59 -0.20 26.43
N GLU A 233 11.32 -0.02 26.10
CA GLU A 233 10.19 -0.39 26.95
C GLU A 233 8.92 -0.68 26.16
N THR A 234 8.01 -1.38 26.82
CA THR A 234 6.63 -1.60 26.41
C THR A 234 5.73 -1.14 27.55
N SER A 235 4.76 -0.27 27.27
CA SER A 235 3.81 0.23 28.26
C SER A 235 2.38 0.11 27.77
N GLU A 236 1.44 -0.21 28.66
CA GLU A 236 0.00 -0.13 28.38
C GLU A 236 -0.41 1.32 28.11
N LYS A 237 -1.29 1.52 27.12
CA LYS A 237 -1.80 2.83 26.72
C LYS A 237 -3.08 3.22 27.49
#